data_AF-A0A836JFA5-F1
#
_entry.id   AF-A0A836JFA5-F1
#
_cell.length_a   1.000
_cell.length_b   1.000
_cell.length_c   1.000
_cell.angle_alpha   90.00
_cell.angle_beta   90.00
_cell.angle_gamma   90.00
#
_symmetry.space_group_name_H-M   'P 1'
#
loop_
_entity.id
_entity.type
_entity.pdbx_description
1 polymer ?
#
loop_
_entity_poly.entity_id
_entity_poly.type
_entity_poly.pdbx_seq_one_letter_code
_entity_poly.pdbx_strand_id
1 'polypeptide(L)'
;MQIGLVERYDYIAEEHYITTEDGYNLVIHRMPGTPLYVGQKQRPVVFLKGGIFSSSDIWVLFGFGRDLPFLLADEGYDVWLGNSRGNTYCRSHVKLSPQNKNFWRYSYHEIGTKDLPVVIDYKIKLGICLVPIAIWKETIPSLEYFHKMILNFKVKRYQNYIKIYFTYKFYEKNAVCTVTLLLRLPAMFLIAGSDPAQLNTLIKTLFLQTIIPILLSYYPAGSSVQLLDYIQDHYIQNMIIKKFQAYDYGYFDNYKQYGQIMPIIYDLNKVTVPLAIYYSTNDLID
;
A
#
# COMPACT_ATOMS: atom_id res chain seq x y z
N MET A 1 15.51 -21.47 12.98
CA MET A 1 14.76 -21.11 11.76
C MET A 1 13.49 -20.42 12.23
N GLN A 2 13.57 -19.10 12.46
CA GLN A 2 12.42 -18.22 12.62
C GLN A 2 12.74 -16.99 11.76
N ILE A 3 11.88 -16.74 10.77
CA ILE A 3 12.18 -16.01 9.53
C ILE A 3 11.32 -14.72 9.44
N GLY A 4 10.55 -14.36 10.47
CA GLY A 4 9.80 -13.09 10.53
C GLY A 4 10.64 -11.89 10.98
N LEU A 5 10.34 -10.68 10.47
CA LEU A 5 11.02 -9.42 10.85
C LEU A 5 10.92 -9.13 12.36
N VAL A 6 9.76 -9.43 12.96
CA VAL A 6 9.48 -9.16 14.38
C VAL A 6 10.02 -10.24 15.32
N GLU A 7 10.10 -11.49 14.86
CA GLU A 7 10.62 -12.62 15.65
C GLU A 7 12.10 -12.45 16.00
N ARG A 8 12.84 -11.66 15.23
CA ARG A 8 14.25 -11.29 15.51
C ARG A 8 14.42 -10.50 16.80
N TYR A 9 13.33 -9.95 17.32
CA TYR A 9 13.28 -9.18 18.56
C TYR A 9 12.48 -9.91 19.65
N ASP A 10 12.30 -11.23 19.50
CA ASP A 10 11.55 -12.10 20.42
C ASP A 10 10.04 -11.78 20.52
N TYR A 11 9.49 -11.04 19.55
CA TYR A 11 8.04 -10.87 19.41
C TYR A 11 7.42 -12.07 18.72
N ILE A 12 6.25 -12.47 19.20
CA ILE A 12 5.43 -13.50 18.57
C ILE A 12 4.79 -12.90 17.31
N ALA A 13 4.84 -13.65 16.22
CA ALA A 13 4.12 -13.36 14.99
C ALA A 13 3.09 -14.46 14.71
N GLU A 14 1.89 -14.06 14.32
CA GLU A 14 0.85 -14.96 13.81
C GLU A 14 0.46 -14.55 12.40
N GLU A 15 0.14 -15.54 11.57
CA GLU A 15 -0.45 -15.34 10.24
C GLU A 15 -1.91 -15.81 10.25
N HIS A 16 -2.79 -14.97 9.74
CA HIS A 16 -4.22 -15.23 9.64
C HIS A 16 -4.61 -15.23 8.16
N TYR A 17 -5.22 -16.34 7.71
CA TYR A 17 -5.57 -16.56 6.31
C TYR A 17 -7.07 -16.32 6.13
N ILE A 18 -7.42 -15.39 5.24
CA ILE A 18 -8.79 -14.95 5.02
C ILE A 18 -9.10 -14.96 3.53
N THR A 19 -10.24 -15.53 3.13
CA THR A 19 -10.68 -15.51 1.73
C THR A 19 -11.81 -14.51 1.56
N THR A 20 -11.66 -13.56 0.64
CA THR A 20 -12.71 -12.59 0.31
C THR A 20 -13.85 -13.26 -0.45
N GLU A 21 -15.03 -12.62 -0.47
CA GLU A 21 -16.20 -13.12 -1.21
C GLU A 21 -15.92 -13.35 -2.71
N ASP A 22 -15.05 -12.55 -3.32
CA ASP A 22 -14.63 -12.68 -4.71
C ASP A 22 -13.42 -13.60 -4.90
N GLY A 23 -12.94 -14.21 -3.82
CA GLY A 23 -12.05 -15.36 -3.86
C GLY A 23 -10.56 -15.04 -3.76
N TYR A 24 -10.17 -13.82 -3.39
CA TYR A 24 -8.77 -13.49 -3.08
C TYR A 24 -8.41 -14.03 -1.69
N ASN A 25 -7.23 -14.63 -1.60
CA ASN A 25 -6.70 -15.12 -0.33
C ASN A 25 -5.74 -14.06 0.24
N LEU A 26 -6.13 -13.52 1.38
CA LEU A 26 -5.40 -12.52 2.14
C LEU A 26 -4.64 -13.18 3.28
N VAL A 27 -3.43 -12.69 3.54
CA VAL A 27 -2.63 -13.06 4.71
C VAL A 27 -2.45 -11.81 5.57
N ILE A 28 -3.04 -11.84 6.76
CA ILE A 28 -2.96 -10.76 7.74
C ILE A 28 -1.99 -11.16 8.83
N HIS A 29 -1.06 -10.29 9.16
CA HIS A 29 -0.09 -10.57 10.23
C HIS A 29 -0.58 -10.00 11.55
N ARG A 30 -0.20 -10.62 12.65
CA ARG A 30 -0.57 -10.18 14.00
C ARG A 30 0.61 -10.32 14.95
N MET A 31 0.79 -9.31 15.80
CA MET A 31 1.65 -9.31 16.97
C MET A 31 0.73 -9.35 18.21
N PRO A 32 0.41 -10.54 18.74
CA PRO A 32 -0.55 -10.69 19.83
C PRO A 32 -0.01 -10.23 21.19
N GLY A 33 1.30 -10.00 21.27
CA GLY A 33 2.09 -10.05 22.49
C GLY A 33 3.35 -9.23 22.40
N THR A 34 3.87 -8.89 23.57
CA THR A 34 5.25 -8.41 23.75
C THR A 34 6.00 -9.44 24.59
N PRO A 35 7.31 -9.65 24.36
CA PRO A 35 8.13 -10.46 25.25
C PRO A 35 8.10 -9.99 26.71
N LEU A 36 7.72 -8.73 26.96
CA LEU A 36 7.65 -8.14 28.30
C LEU A 36 6.47 -8.66 29.14
N TYR A 37 5.38 -9.13 28.51
CA TYR A 37 4.14 -9.50 29.21
C TYR A 37 3.52 -10.78 28.63
N VAL A 38 3.95 -11.94 29.16
CA VAL A 38 3.40 -13.25 28.80
C VAL A 38 2.11 -13.51 29.60
N GLY A 39 0.96 -13.67 28.92
CA GLY A 39 -0.26 -14.22 29.54
C GLY A 39 -1.46 -13.29 29.78
N GLN A 40 -1.43 -12.03 29.34
CA GLN A 40 -2.64 -11.17 29.36
C GLN A 40 -3.63 -11.57 28.26
N LYS A 41 -4.86 -11.92 28.63
CA LYS A 41 -5.87 -12.52 27.73
C LYS A 41 -6.79 -11.55 26.99
N GLN A 42 -6.84 -10.26 27.36
CA GLN A 42 -7.67 -9.27 26.66
C GLN A 42 -6.91 -7.96 26.48
N ARG A 43 -6.57 -7.68 25.22
CA ARG A 43 -5.85 -6.48 24.81
C ARG A 43 -6.71 -5.70 23.80
N PRO A 44 -6.70 -4.36 23.85
CA PRO A 44 -7.32 -3.56 22.79
C PRO A 44 -6.66 -3.87 21.44
N VAL A 45 -7.49 -4.14 20.43
CA VAL A 45 -7.03 -4.47 19.07
C VAL A 45 -6.76 -3.17 18.30
N VAL A 46 -5.56 -3.07 17.72
CA VAL A 46 -5.17 -2.01 16.78
C VAL A 46 -4.87 -2.63 15.43
N PHE A 47 -5.43 -2.07 14.37
CA PHE A 47 -5.17 -2.48 13.00
C PHE A 47 -4.37 -1.42 12.26
N LEU A 48 -3.22 -1.81 11.71
CA LEU A 48 -2.31 -0.95 10.96
C LEU A 48 -2.35 -1.34 9.48
N LYS A 49 -2.79 -0.42 8.62
CA LYS A 49 -2.94 -0.66 7.19
C LYS A 49 -1.96 0.21 6.40
N GLY A 50 -1.07 -0.43 5.64
CA GLY A 50 -0.19 0.28 4.72
C GLY A 50 -0.92 0.86 3.52
N GLY A 51 -0.30 1.86 2.89
CA GLY A 51 -0.80 2.54 1.70
C GLY A 51 -0.68 1.74 0.41
N ILE A 52 -0.86 2.44 -0.73
CA ILE A 52 -0.77 1.84 -2.06
C ILE A 52 0.62 1.22 -2.23
N PHE A 53 0.70 0.06 -2.90
CA PHE A 53 1.95 -0.64 -3.19
C PHE A 53 2.75 -1.03 -1.95
N SER A 54 2.12 -1.09 -0.78
CA SER A 54 2.79 -1.47 0.47
C SER A 54 2.33 -2.84 0.98
N SER A 55 3.15 -3.42 1.86
CA SER A 55 2.84 -4.60 2.66
C SER A 55 2.89 -4.25 4.14
N SER A 56 2.50 -5.20 4.98
CA SER A 56 2.69 -5.13 6.43
C SER A 56 4.13 -4.83 6.86
N ASP A 57 5.13 -5.14 6.01
CA ASP A 57 6.54 -4.99 6.35
C ASP A 57 6.91 -3.54 6.64
N ILE A 58 6.26 -2.58 5.97
CA ILE A 58 6.55 -1.14 6.11
C ILE A 58 6.46 -0.66 7.56
N TRP A 59 5.67 -1.34 8.37
CA TRP A 59 5.45 -1.00 9.76
C TRP A 59 6.53 -1.54 10.70
N VAL A 60 7.35 -2.50 10.27
CA VAL A 60 8.28 -3.27 11.12
C VAL A 60 9.71 -3.32 10.56
N LEU A 61 10.09 -2.41 9.66
CA LEU A 61 11.40 -2.40 8.99
C LEU A 61 12.56 -1.96 9.89
N PHE A 62 12.34 -1.01 10.80
CA PHE A 62 13.40 -0.42 11.64
C PHE A 62 13.57 -1.12 13.00
N GLY A 63 12.56 -1.89 13.41
CA GLY A 63 12.57 -2.76 14.55
C GLY A 63 12.18 -2.12 15.89
N PHE A 64 12.46 -2.87 16.94
CA PHE A 64 12.15 -2.54 18.33
C PHE A 64 12.57 -1.12 18.75
N GLY A 65 11.71 -0.46 19.55
CA GLY A 65 11.93 0.89 20.09
C GLY A 65 11.79 2.04 19.09
N ARG A 66 11.47 1.75 17.82
CA ARG A 66 11.29 2.76 16.77
C ARG A 66 9.98 2.61 16.03
N ASP A 67 9.64 1.38 15.67
CA ASP A 67 8.49 1.06 14.85
C ASP A 67 7.21 0.99 15.67
N LEU A 68 6.16 1.65 15.17
CA LEU A 68 4.86 1.78 15.84
C LEU A 68 4.26 0.44 16.34
N PRO A 69 4.29 -0.67 15.57
CA PRO A 69 3.78 -1.95 16.06
C PRO A 69 4.46 -2.45 17.34
N PHE A 70 5.77 -2.26 17.47
CA PHE A 70 6.50 -2.68 18.67
C PHE A 70 6.10 -1.83 19.87
N LEU A 71 6.05 -0.50 19.68
CA LEU A 71 5.62 0.44 20.72
C LEU A 71 4.20 0.12 21.20
N LEU A 72 3.27 -0.14 20.27
CA LEU A 72 1.90 -0.53 20.63
C LEU A 72 1.84 -1.89 21.33
N ALA A 73 2.61 -2.89 20.87
CA ALA A 73 2.64 -4.20 21.51
C ALA A 73 3.17 -4.11 22.95
N ASP A 74 4.15 -3.25 23.22
CA ASP A 74 4.73 -3.00 24.55
C ASP A 74 3.78 -2.24 25.48
N GLU A 75 2.99 -1.31 24.92
CA GLU A 75 1.88 -0.63 25.61
C GLU A 75 0.65 -1.54 25.83
N GLY A 76 0.75 -2.83 25.48
CA GLY A 76 -0.27 -3.83 25.79
C GLY A 76 -1.39 -3.94 24.75
N TYR A 77 -1.20 -3.43 23.54
CA TYR A 77 -2.14 -3.63 22.43
C TYR A 77 -1.95 -5.01 21.76
N ASP A 78 -3.00 -5.47 21.11
CA ASP A 78 -2.97 -6.57 20.15
C ASP A 78 -2.91 -5.97 18.74
N VAL A 79 -1.75 -6.09 18.07
CA VAL A 79 -1.46 -5.34 16.86
C VAL A 79 -1.65 -6.22 15.63
N TRP A 80 -2.54 -5.81 14.74
CA TRP A 80 -2.82 -6.46 13.46
C TRP A 80 -2.27 -5.62 12.32
N LEU A 81 -1.56 -6.24 11.38
CA LEU A 81 -0.92 -5.60 10.24
C LEU A 81 -1.61 -6.06 8.95
N GLY A 82 -2.31 -5.12 8.32
CA GLY A 82 -3.13 -5.38 7.14
C GLY A 82 -2.31 -5.48 5.86
N ASN A 83 -2.57 -6.53 5.08
CA ASN A 83 -2.18 -6.65 3.69
C ASN A 83 -3.38 -6.49 2.77
N SER A 84 -3.13 -6.16 1.50
CA SER A 84 -4.17 -6.03 0.47
C SER A 84 -3.93 -7.03 -0.64
N ARG A 85 -5.02 -7.46 -1.29
CA ARG A 85 -4.97 -8.28 -2.52
C ARG A 85 -3.86 -7.79 -3.46
N GLY A 86 -3.11 -8.76 -4.01
CA GLY A 86 -2.02 -8.59 -4.96
C GLY A 86 -0.70 -8.01 -4.46
N ASN A 87 -0.59 -7.59 -3.19
CA ASN A 87 0.71 -7.30 -2.59
C ASN A 87 1.52 -8.59 -2.37
N THR A 88 2.76 -8.48 -1.87
CA THR A 88 3.69 -9.62 -1.69
C THR A 88 3.05 -10.84 -1.01
N TYR A 89 2.19 -10.63 -0.01
CA TYR A 89 1.60 -11.69 0.81
C TYR A 89 0.24 -12.17 0.30
N CYS A 90 -0.51 -11.34 -0.44
CA CYS A 90 -1.88 -11.65 -0.88
C CYS A 90 -1.97 -11.92 -2.39
N ARG A 91 -1.04 -12.71 -2.94
CA ARG A 91 -0.94 -13.07 -4.37
C ARG A 91 -1.55 -14.43 -4.69
N SER A 92 -2.69 -14.73 -4.10
CA SER A 92 -3.39 -16.00 -4.27
C SER A 92 -4.89 -15.78 -4.40
N HIS A 93 -5.55 -16.64 -5.18
CA HIS A 93 -6.98 -16.62 -5.40
C HIS A 93 -7.48 -18.04 -5.66
N VAL A 94 -8.70 -18.35 -5.21
CA VAL A 94 -9.33 -19.68 -5.34
C VAL A 94 -9.49 -20.22 -6.77
N LYS A 95 -9.43 -19.35 -7.79
CA LYS A 95 -9.71 -19.70 -9.20
C LYS A 95 -8.71 -19.07 -10.17
N LEU A 96 -8.31 -17.83 -9.92
CA LEU A 96 -7.45 -17.08 -10.83
C LEU A 96 -5.98 -17.24 -10.44
N SER A 97 -5.11 -17.48 -11.41
CA SER A 97 -3.67 -17.41 -11.18
C SER A 97 -3.18 -15.96 -11.34
N PRO A 98 -2.12 -15.53 -10.64
CA PRO A 98 -1.51 -14.20 -10.82
C PRO A 98 -0.97 -13.92 -12.23
N GLN A 99 -0.86 -14.94 -13.09
CA GLN A 99 -0.52 -14.76 -14.51
C GLN A 99 -1.73 -14.33 -15.35
N ASN A 100 -2.95 -14.55 -14.85
CA ASN A 100 -4.18 -14.13 -15.51
C ASN A 100 -4.42 -12.62 -15.27
N LYS A 101 -4.67 -11.86 -16.33
CA LYS A 101 -4.96 -10.42 -16.24
C LYS A 101 -6.18 -10.10 -15.37
N ASN A 102 -7.15 -11.01 -15.32
CA ASN A 102 -8.34 -10.83 -14.49
C ASN A 102 -8.03 -10.89 -12.98
N PHE A 103 -6.92 -11.52 -12.57
CA PHE A 103 -6.44 -11.46 -11.18
C PHE A 103 -6.09 -10.03 -10.75
N TRP A 104 -5.76 -9.15 -11.70
CA TRP A 104 -5.35 -7.78 -11.41
C TRP A 104 -6.43 -6.76 -11.72
N ARG A 105 -7.64 -7.20 -12.09
CA ARG A 105 -8.79 -6.33 -12.40
C ARG A 105 -9.50 -5.93 -11.10
N TYR A 106 -8.84 -5.11 -10.29
CA TYR A 106 -9.39 -4.49 -9.09
C TYR A 106 -8.69 -3.15 -8.82
N SER A 107 -9.27 -2.32 -7.96
CA SER A 107 -8.72 -1.06 -7.52
C SER A 107 -8.85 -0.91 -5.98
N TYR A 108 -8.63 0.28 -5.44
CA TYR A 108 -8.93 0.55 -4.03
C TYR A 108 -10.42 0.42 -3.68
N HIS A 109 -11.33 0.38 -4.68
CA HIS A 109 -12.73 0.03 -4.46
C HIS A 109 -12.88 -1.36 -3.83
N GLU A 110 -12.33 -2.40 -4.45
CA GLU A 110 -12.42 -3.77 -3.93
C GLU A 110 -11.65 -3.93 -2.62
N ILE A 111 -10.53 -3.22 -2.44
CA ILE A 111 -9.81 -3.23 -1.16
C ILE A 111 -10.72 -2.68 -0.05
N GLY A 112 -11.40 -1.55 -0.29
CA GLY A 112 -12.29 -0.93 0.70
C GLY A 112 -13.58 -1.70 0.95
N THR A 113 -14.14 -2.32 -0.09
CA THR A 113 -15.48 -2.95 -0.03
C THR A 113 -15.45 -4.46 0.19
N LYS A 114 -14.33 -5.13 -0.04
CA LYS A 114 -14.21 -6.60 0.08
C LYS A 114 -13.08 -7.06 0.97
N ASP A 115 -11.90 -6.43 0.91
CA ASP A 115 -10.78 -6.82 1.78
C ASP A 115 -11.01 -6.31 3.21
N LEU A 116 -11.27 -5.01 3.38
CA LEU A 116 -11.39 -4.42 4.71
C LEU A 116 -12.53 -5.02 5.53
N PRO A 117 -13.75 -5.25 5.02
CA PRO A 117 -14.84 -5.80 5.84
C PRO A 117 -14.50 -7.16 6.45
N VAL A 118 -13.93 -8.09 5.67
CA VAL A 118 -13.59 -9.44 6.16
C VAL A 118 -12.40 -9.43 7.15
N VAL A 119 -11.57 -8.38 7.13
CA VAL A 119 -10.47 -8.21 8.09
C VAL A 119 -10.96 -7.49 9.35
N ILE A 120 -11.87 -6.52 9.22
CA ILE A 120 -12.30 -5.64 10.31
C ILE A 120 -13.38 -6.25 11.22
N ASP A 121 -14.08 -7.29 10.76
CA ASP A 121 -15.03 -8.05 11.59
C ASP A 121 -14.42 -8.55 12.93
N TYR A 122 -13.10 -8.58 13.05
CA TYR A 122 -12.34 -8.83 14.27
C TYR A 122 -12.35 -7.68 15.30
N LYS A 123 -13.51 -7.25 15.83
CA LYS A 123 -13.63 -6.36 17.03
C LYS A 123 -12.53 -5.27 17.15
N ILE A 124 -12.16 -4.62 16.05
CA ILE A 124 -11.06 -3.64 16.03
C ILE A 124 -11.53 -2.41 16.79
N LYS A 125 -10.72 -1.96 17.77
CA LYS A 125 -11.03 -0.74 18.54
C LYS A 125 -10.46 0.51 17.88
N LEU A 126 -9.33 0.39 17.19
CA LEU A 126 -8.65 1.49 16.51
C LEU A 126 -8.02 1.00 15.20
N GLY A 127 -8.31 1.69 14.09
CA GLY A 127 -7.63 1.49 12.82
C GLY A 127 -6.72 2.68 12.51
N ILE A 128 -5.44 2.43 12.28
CA ILE A 128 -4.48 3.41 11.77
C ILE A 128 -4.17 3.01 10.34
N CYS A 129 -4.63 3.81 9.40
CA CYS A 129 -4.47 3.54 7.98
C CYS A 129 -3.61 4.63 7.35
N LEU A 130 -2.47 4.24 6.79
CA LEU A 130 -1.76 5.09 5.84
C LEU A 130 -2.54 4.99 4.53
N VAL A 131 -3.44 5.93 4.31
CA VAL A 131 -4.17 6.07 3.06
C VAL A 131 -3.67 7.36 2.43
N PRO A 132 -3.45 7.42 1.12
CA PRO A 132 -3.51 8.72 0.45
C PRO A 132 -4.96 9.19 0.57
N ILE A 133 -5.25 9.98 1.60
CA ILE A 133 -6.55 10.64 1.75
C ILE A 133 -6.50 11.88 0.88
N ALA A 134 -6.38 11.68 -0.43
CA ALA A 134 -6.35 12.80 -1.34
C ALA A 134 -7.80 13.26 -1.58
N ILE A 135 -8.23 14.27 -0.83
CA ILE A 135 -9.35 15.12 -1.24
C ILE A 135 -8.74 16.11 -2.23
N TRP A 136 -8.70 15.72 -3.51
CA TRP A 136 -8.08 16.46 -4.60
C TRP A 136 -8.78 17.81 -4.83
N LYS A 137 -8.34 18.84 -4.12
CA LYS A 137 -8.84 20.20 -4.32
C LYS A 137 -8.16 20.87 -5.54
N GLU A 138 -6.91 20.48 -5.83
CA GLU A 138 -6.09 21.03 -6.91
C GLU A 138 -5.24 19.94 -7.58
N THR A 139 -5.17 19.94 -8.92
CA THR A 139 -4.32 19.01 -9.68
C THR A 139 -2.90 19.56 -9.71
N ILE A 140 -1.93 18.83 -9.18
CA ILE A 140 -0.53 19.28 -9.21
C ILE A 140 -0.01 19.21 -10.67
N PRO A 141 0.59 20.28 -11.23
CA PRO A 141 1.06 20.33 -12.62
C PRO A 141 2.04 19.22 -13.00
N SER A 142 2.85 18.74 -12.04
CA SER A 142 3.80 17.63 -12.25
C SER A 142 3.10 16.32 -12.58
N LEU A 143 1.92 16.08 -11.99
CA LEU A 143 1.13 14.87 -12.21
C LEU A 143 0.39 14.92 -13.57
N GLU A 144 -0.06 16.11 -13.99
CA GLU A 144 -0.61 16.33 -15.34
C GLU A 144 0.47 16.13 -16.43
N TYR A 145 1.70 16.57 -16.16
CA TYR A 145 2.85 16.32 -17.04
C TYR A 145 3.21 14.83 -17.10
N PHE A 146 3.23 14.15 -15.95
CA PHE A 146 3.44 12.71 -15.87
C PHE A 146 2.35 11.92 -16.61
N HIS A 147 1.10 12.38 -16.54
CA HIS A 147 -0.02 11.83 -17.31
C HIS A 147 0.16 12.01 -18.82
N LYS A 148 0.53 13.22 -19.30
CA LYS A 148 0.85 13.44 -20.73
C LYS A 148 1.99 12.53 -21.20
N MET A 149 2.99 12.32 -20.34
CA MET A 149 4.09 11.40 -20.61
C MET A 149 3.59 9.95 -20.72
N ILE A 150 2.80 9.45 -19.76
CA ILE A 150 2.24 8.09 -19.76
C ILE A 150 1.22 7.85 -20.90
N LEU A 151 0.35 8.82 -21.21
CA LEU A 151 -0.57 8.72 -22.35
C LEU A 151 0.18 8.65 -23.68
N ASN A 152 1.25 9.44 -23.84
CA ASN A 152 2.15 9.31 -24.99
C ASN A 152 2.80 7.92 -25.07
N PHE A 153 3.04 7.25 -23.92
CA PHE A 153 3.46 5.85 -23.86
C PHE A 153 2.33 4.85 -24.20
N LYS A 154 1.06 5.13 -23.85
CA LYS A 154 -0.10 4.30 -24.24
C LYS A 154 -0.39 4.38 -25.76
N VAL A 155 -0.02 5.45 -26.47
CA VAL A 155 -0.35 5.69 -27.90
C VAL A 155 0.72 5.24 -28.91
N LYS A 156 1.98 4.95 -28.51
CA LYS A 156 3.03 4.52 -29.48
C LYS A 156 3.64 3.16 -29.12
N ARG A 157 3.11 2.11 -29.76
CA ARG A 157 3.82 0.93 -30.29
C ARG A 157 5.12 0.53 -29.55
N TYR A 158 5.05 0.22 -28.25
CA TYR A 158 6.20 -0.33 -27.51
C TYR A 158 5.83 -1.17 -26.27
N GLN A 159 4.77 -1.99 -26.36
CA GLN A 159 4.54 -3.04 -25.36
C GLN A 159 5.75 -3.99 -25.20
N ASN A 160 6.62 -4.09 -26.21
CA ASN A 160 7.83 -4.92 -26.16
C ASN A 160 9.02 -4.24 -25.45
N TYR A 161 9.19 -2.90 -25.48
CA TYR A 161 10.33 -2.26 -24.80
C TYR A 161 10.10 -2.04 -23.31
N ILE A 162 8.86 -1.76 -22.88
CA ILE A 162 8.55 -1.66 -21.43
C ILE A 162 8.68 -3.04 -20.77
N LYS A 163 8.31 -4.12 -21.48
CA LYS A 163 8.63 -5.49 -21.07
C LYS A 163 10.14 -5.66 -20.91
N ILE A 164 10.95 -5.24 -21.89
CA ILE A 164 12.41 -5.36 -21.82
C ILE A 164 13.00 -4.52 -20.67
N TYR A 165 12.54 -3.28 -20.43
CA TYR A 165 13.08 -2.39 -19.39
C TYR A 165 12.72 -2.82 -17.96
N PHE A 166 11.50 -3.35 -17.74
CA PHE A 166 11.12 -3.92 -16.44
C PHE A 166 11.66 -5.35 -16.25
N THR A 167 11.70 -6.18 -17.29
CA THR A 167 12.28 -7.53 -17.20
C THR A 167 13.79 -7.48 -16.95
N TYR A 168 14.55 -6.56 -17.56
CA TYR A 168 15.98 -6.42 -17.27
C TYR A 168 16.29 -5.92 -15.86
N LYS A 169 15.40 -5.15 -15.22
CA LYS A 169 15.67 -4.54 -13.90
C LYS A 169 15.23 -5.39 -12.70
N PHE A 170 14.53 -6.51 -12.92
CA PHE A 170 14.09 -7.43 -11.87
C PHE A 170 14.92 -8.72 -11.77
N TYR A 171 15.78 -9.02 -12.76
CA TYR A 171 16.66 -10.20 -12.72
C TYR A 171 17.94 -10.02 -11.88
N GLU A 172 18.33 -8.79 -11.54
CA GLU A 172 19.36 -8.56 -10.52
C GLU A 172 18.75 -8.62 -9.11
N LYS A 173 18.38 -9.82 -8.69
CA LYS A 173 18.01 -10.10 -7.31
C LYS A 173 19.19 -10.00 -6.32
N ASN A 174 20.40 -9.61 -6.76
CA ASN A 174 21.61 -9.62 -5.93
C ASN A 174 22.66 -8.52 -6.26
N ALA A 175 22.28 -7.41 -6.91
CA ALA A 175 23.19 -6.26 -7.02
C ALA A 175 22.43 -4.96 -6.80
N VAL A 176 22.44 -4.47 -5.55
CA VAL A 176 22.07 -3.08 -5.26
C VAL A 176 23.19 -2.21 -5.83
N CYS A 177 23.13 -1.91 -7.13
CA CYS A 177 24.06 -0.99 -7.75
C CYS A 177 23.76 0.42 -7.24
N THR A 178 24.73 1.06 -6.57
CA THR A 178 24.66 2.43 -6.03
C THR A 178 24.08 3.45 -7.04
N VAL A 179 24.32 3.21 -8.33
CA VAL A 179 23.81 4.02 -9.44
C VAL A 179 22.28 3.96 -9.58
N THR A 180 21.65 2.80 -9.34
CA THR A 180 20.18 2.69 -9.36
C THR A 180 19.50 3.30 -8.14
N LEU A 181 20.19 3.32 -6.99
CA LEU A 181 19.72 3.99 -5.77
C LEU A 181 19.65 5.52 -5.96
N LEU A 182 20.68 6.09 -6.58
CA LEU A 182 20.78 7.53 -6.86
C LEU A 182 19.69 8.07 -7.80
N LEU A 183 19.14 7.22 -8.68
CA LEU A 183 18.04 7.60 -9.58
C LEU A 183 16.63 7.43 -8.95
N ARG A 184 16.47 6.52 -7.98
CA ARG A 184 15.17 6.24 -7.32
C ARG A 184 14.83 7.27 -6.25
N LEU A 185 15.83 7.79 -5.56
CA LEU A 185 15.70 8.74 -4.46
C LEU A 185 15.06 10.09 -4.88
N PRO A 186 15.56 10.78 -5.92
CA PRO A 186 14.92 12.01 -6.40
C PRO A 186 13.50 11.75 -6.88
N ALA A 187 13.24 10.59 -7.52
CA ALA A 187 11.90 10.24 -7.98
C ALA A 187 10.90 10.06 -6.82
N MET A 188 11.33 9.50 -5.69
CA MET A 188 10.48 9.40 -4.49
C MET A 188 10.15 10.78 -3.91
N PHE A 189 11.13 11.66 -3.77
CA PHE A 189 10.90 13.02 -3.26
C PHE A 189 10.10 13.90 -4.24
N LEU A 190 10.20 13.65 -5.55
CA LEU A 190 9.37 14.31 -6.57
C LEU A 190 7.91 13.87 -6.53
N ILE A 191 7.63 12.64 -6.06
CA ILE A 191 6.28 12.08 -5.99
C ILE A 191 5.65 12.36 -4.63
N ALA A 192 6.37 12.15 -3.53
CA ALA A 192 5.86 12.26 -2.16
C ALA A 192 6.12 13.60 -1.47
N GLY A 193 6.94 14.47 -2.07
CA GLY A 193 7.42 15.69 -1.42
C GLY A 193 8.68 15.46 -0.59
N SER A 194 9.35 16.56 -0.23
CA SER A 194 10.61 16.52 0.53
C SER A 194 10.54 17.42 1.75
N ASP A 195 10.97 16.91 2.90
CA ASP A 195 11.23 17.72 4.09
C ASP A 195 12.72 17.67 4.45
N PRO A 196 13.55 18.54 3.83
CA PRO A 196 14.97 18.57 4.13
C PRO A 196 15.28 19.12 5.53
N ALA A 197 14.32 19.68 6.27
CA ALA A 197 14.55 20.22 7.61
C ALA A 197 14.46 19.14 8.71
N GLN A 198 13.65 18.10 8.51
CA GLN A 198 13.57 16.95 9.42
C GLN A 198 14.84 16.09 9.45
N LEU A 199 15.70 16.20 8.44
CA LEU A 199 16.94 15.44 8.34
C LEU A 199 18.14 16.41 8.44
N ASN A 200 18.88 16.39 9.55
CA ASN A 200 20.17 17.10 9.61
C ASN A 200 21.19 16.44 8.64
N THR A 201 22.26 17.11 8.23
CA THR A 201 23.16 16.62 7.15
C THR A 201 23.78 15.24 7.44
N LEU A 202 24.06 14.94 8.71
CA LEU A 202 24.60 13.64 9.14
C LEU A 202 23.51 12.55 9.11
N ILE A 203 22.33 12.85 9.63
CA ILE A 203 21.14 11.98 9.61
C ILE A 203 20.67 11.76 8.16
N LYS A 204 20.77 12.75 7.27
CA LYS A 204 20.53 12.59 5.81
C LYS A 204 21.43 11.52 5.24
N THR A 205 22.74 11.61 5.50
CA THR A 205 23.71 10.66 4.95
C THR A 205 23.47 9.26 5.48
N LEU A 206 23.21 9.14 6.79
CA LEU A 206 22.90 7.87 7.44
C LEU A 206 21.58 7.27 6.90
N PHE A 207 20.52 8.08 6.81
CA PHE A 207 19.20 7.70 6.29
C PHE A 207 19.29 7.23 4.83
N LEU A 208 20.01 7.98 3.98
CA LEU A 208 20.20 7.63 2.57
C LEU A 208 20.99 6.34 2.39
N GLN A 209 22.00 6.08 3.23
CA GLN A 209 22.87 4.90 3.09
C GLN A 209 22.31 3.65 3.77
N THR A 210 21.49 3.80 4.83
CA THR A 210 21.03 2.66 5.64
C THR A 210 19.55 2.37 5.46
N ILE A 211 18.69 3.39 5.54
CA ILE A 211 17.23 3.22 5.59
C ILE A 211 16.65 3.03 4.19
N ILE A 212 17.09 3.84 3.22
CA ILE A 212 16.52 3.82 1.87
C ILE A 212 16.72 2.48 1.14
N PRO A 213 17.90 1.83 1.17
CA PRO A 213 18.04 0.50 0.57
C PRO A 213 17.12 -0.54 1.19
N ILE A 214 16.92 -0.49 2.52
CA ILE A 214 16.00 -1.38 3.23
C ILE A 214 14.57 -1.10 2.77
N LEU A 215 14.14 0.16 2.79
CA LEU A 215 12.81 0.56 2.33
C LEU A 215 12.53 0.10 0.90
N LEU A 216 13.46 0.33 -0.03
CA LEU A 216 13.33 -0.06 -1.44
C LEU A 216 13.38 -1.57 -1.69
N SER A 217 13.81 -2.36 -0.70
CA SER A 217 13.78 -3.82 -0.78
C SER A 217 12.40 -4.40 -0.43
N TYR A 218 11.57 -3.65 0.31
CA TYR A 218 10.20 -4.03 0.67
C TYR A 218 9.12 -3.21 -0.06
N TYR A 219 9.45 -2.02 -0.56
CA TYR A 219 8.53 -1.14 -1.29
C TYR A 219 9.05 -0.85 -2.71
N PRO A 220 8.20 -1.00 -3.76
CA PRO A 220 6.80 -1.39 -3.73
C PRO A 220 6.60 -2.90 -3.48
N ALA A 221 5.72 -3.23 -2.55
CA ALA A 221 5.23 -4.56 -2.29
C ALA A 221 4.19 -4.95 -3.35
N GLY A 222 4.62 -5.81 -4.26
CA GLY A 222 3.77 -6.32 -5.33
C GLY A 222 3.89 -5.54 -6.64
N SER A 223 4.93 -5.81 -7.41
CA SER A 223 5.28 -5.11 -8.66
C SER A 223 4.67 -5.72 -9.93
N SER A 224 3.35 -5.91 -10.01
CA SER A 224 2.72 -6.23 -11.31
C SER A 224 2.38 -4.94 -12.05
N VAL A 225 2.82 -4.81 -13.31
CA VAL A 225 2.37 -3.72 -14.21
C VAL A 225 0.84 -3.70 -14.32
N GLN A 226 0.21 -4.85 -14.17
CA GLN A 226 -1.25 -4.99 -14.24
C GLN A 226 -1.95 -4.44 -12.99
N LEU A 227 -1.30 -4.52 -11.82
CA LEU A 227 -1.77 -3.86 -10.60
C LEU A 227 -1.69 -2.34 -10.72
N LEU A 228 -0.58 -1.86 -11.28
CA LEU A 228 -0.35 -0.44 -11.49
C LEU A 228 -1.41 0.18 -12.39
N ASP A 229 -1.85 -0.51 -13.44
CA ASP A 229 -2.80 0.03 -14.42
C ASP A 229 -4.14 0.42 -13.77
N TYR A 230 -4.84 -0.50 -13.09
CA TYR A 230 -6.16 -0.19 -12.50
C TYR A 230 -6.11 0.77 -11.32
N ILE A 231 -5.15 0.61 -10.40
CA ILE A 231 -5.06 1.49 -9.24
C ILE A 231 -4.70 2.91 -9.68
N GLN A 232 -3.68 3.07 -10.54
CA GLN A 232 -3.26 4.38 -11.03
C GLN A 232 -4.34 5.04 -11.89
N ASP A 233 -4.98 4.28 -12.79
CA ASP A 233 -6.06 4.80 -13.62
C ASP A 233 -7.24 5.25 -12.75
N HIS A 234 -7.55 4.54 -11.65
CA HIS A 234 -8.59 4.96 -10.71
C HIS A 234 -8.27 6.30 -10.03
N TYR A 235 -7.03 6.48 -9.58
CA TYR A 235 -6.59 7.78 -9.05
C TYR A 235 -6.76 8.88 -10.09
N ILE A 236 -6.34 8.63 -11.32
CA ILE A 236 -6.43 9.60 -12.43
C ILE A 236 -7.88 9.94 -12.75
N GLN A 237 -8.78 8.96 -12.80
CA GLN A 237 -10.21 9.20 -13.01
C GLN A 237 -10.76 10.17 -11.97
N ASN A 238 -10.54 9.90 -10.68
CA ASN A 238 -11.06 10.74 -9.60
C ASN A 238 -10.46 12.15 -9.60
N MET A 239 -9.18 12.31 -9.97
CA MET A 239 -8.55 13.62 -10.14
C MET A 239 -9.16 14.44 -11.27
N ILE A 240 -9.34 13.84 -12.46
CA ILE A 240 -9.83 14.55 -13.64
C ILE A 240 -11.27 15.01 -13.42
N ILE A 241 -12.12 14.14 -12.91
CA ILE A 241 -13.54 14.42 -12.72
C ILE A 241 -13.83 15.19 -11.42
N LYS A 242 -12.83 15.29 -10.53
CA LYS A 242 -12.92 15.91 -9.20
C LYS A 242 -14.03 15.32 -8.33
N LYS A 243 -14.18 13.99 -8.36
CA LYS A 243 -15.15 13.25 -7.54
C LYS A 243 -14.46 12.08 -6.87
N PHE A 244 -14.88 11.78 -5.64
CA PHE A 244 -14.52 10.54 -4.98
C PHE A 244 -15.58 9.48 -5.31
N GLN A 245 -15.25 8.60 -6.24
CA GLN A 245 -16.14 7.55 -6.75
C GLN A 245 -15.38 6.24 -6.98
N ALA A 246 -16.10 5.17 -7.27
CA ALA A 246 -15.56 3.89 -7.71
C ALA A 246 -14.96 3.96 -9.12
N TYR A 247 -14.18 2.94 -9.49
CA TYR A 247 -13.49 2.93 -10.78
C TYR A 247 -14.50 2.90 -11.92
N ASP A 248 -14.31 3.76 -12.91
CA ASP A 248 -15.14 3.78 -14.10
C ASP A 248 -14.61 2.77 -15.12
N TYR A 249 -15.28 1.63 -15.26
CA TYR A 249 -14.99 0.62 -16.28
C TYR A 249 -15.66 0.92 -17.63
N GLY A 250 -16.44 2.00 -17.74
CA GLY A 250 -17.32 2.31 -18.86
C GLY A 250 -18.71 1.70 -18.70
N TYR A 251 -19.70 2.20 -19.46
CA TYR A 251 -21.13 1.94 -19.23
C TYR A 251 -21.52 0.46 -19.04
N PHE A 252 -21.09 -0.42 -19.95
CA PHE A 252 -21.45 -1.85 -19.90
C PHE A 252 -20.79 -2.60 -18.74
N ASP A 253 -19.49 -2.36 -18.53
CA ASP A 253 -18.75 -3.01 -17.45
C ASP A 253 -19.13 -2.45 -16.08
N ASN A 254 -19.49 -1.17 -15.98
CA ASN A 254 -20.08 -0.57 -14.78
C ASN A 254 -21.38 -1.26 -14.41
N TYR A 255 -22.28 -1.47 -15.37
CA TYR A 255 -23.52 -2.18 -15.08
C TYR A 255 -23.26 -3.61 -14.60
N LYS A 256 -22.27 -4.30 -15.18
CA LYS A 256 -21.87 -5.64 -14.74
C LYS A 256 -21.26 -5.66 -13.33
N GLN A 257 -20.46 -4.66 -12.97
CA GLN A 257 -19.76 -4.59 -11.70
C GLN A 257 -20.62 -4.03 -10.56
N TYR A 258 -21.40 -2.99 -10.84
CA TYR A 258 -22.11 -2.17 -9.85
C TYR A 258 -23.63 -2.28 -9.94
N GLY A 259 -24.18 -2.91 -10.99
CA GLY A 259 -25.62 -2.90 -11.26
C GLY A 259 -26.15 -1.56 -11.79
N GLN A 260 -25.26 -0.60 -12.10
CA GLN A 260 -25.61 0.73 -12.61
C GLN A 260 -24.58 1.19 -13.65
N ILE A 261 -25.03 1.99 -14.62
CA ILE A 261 -24.19 2.44 -15.74
C ILE A 261 -23.13 3.49 -15.34
N MET A 262 -23.38 4.22 -14.25
CA MET A 262 -22.46 5.20 -13.69
C MET A 262 -21.69 4.58 -12.52
N PRO A 263 -20.44 4.97 -12.27
CA PRO A 263 -19.70 4.54 -11.09
C PRO A 263 -20.37 5.03 -9.79
N ILE A 264 -20.17 4.27 -8.71
CA ILE A 264 -20.71 4.58 -7.38
C ILE A 264 -20.00 5.81 -6.83
N ILE A 265 -20.73 6.85 -6.44
CA ILE A 265 -20.18 8.01 -5.74
C ILE A 265 -20.15 7.72 -4.24
N TYR A 266 -19.00 7.92 -3.61
CA TYR A 266 -18.85 7.72 -2.17
C TYR A 266 -19.28 8.97 -1.40
N ASP A 267 -20.32 8.85 -0.60
CA ASP A 267 -20.78 9.91 0.29
C ASP A 267 -19.98 9.89 1.60
N LEU A 268 -19.02 10.80 1.71
CA LEU A 268 -18.17 10.91 2.90
C LEU A 268 -18.94 11.29 4.17
N ASN A 269 -20.15 11.85 4.06
CA ASN A 269 -20.99 12.14 5.24
C ASN A 269 -21.46 10.86 5.94
N LYS A 270 -21.37 9.70 5.28
CA LYS A 270 -21.68 8.39 5.89
C LYS A 270 -20.53 7.85 6.75
N VAL A 271 -19.35 8.47 6.71
CA VAL A 271 -18.22 8.09 7.57
C VAL A 271 -18.42 8.72 8.94
N THR A 272 -19.04 7.98 9.86
CA THR A 272 -19.36 8.46 11.22
C THR A 272 -18.36 8.01 12.28
N VAL A 273 -17.36 7.21 11.90
CA VAL A 273 -16.34 6.74 12.84
C VAL A 273 -15.45 7.91 13.28
N PRO A 274 -15.08 8.01 14.57
CA PRO A 274 -14.12 9.01 15.01
C PRO A 274 -12.80 8.88 14.24
N LEU A 275 -12.36 9.96 13.61
CA LEU A 275 -11.19 9.98 12.72
C LEU A 275 -10.17 11.01 13.20
N ALA A 276 -8.92 10.59 13.30
CA ALA A 276 -7.77 11.48 13.40
C ALA A 276 -7.03 11.46 12.05
N ILE A 277 -6.91 12.62 11.42
CA ILE A 277 -6.19 12.77 10.15
C ILE A 277 -4.86 13.46 10.43
N TYR A 278 -3.78 12.83 9.99
CA TYR A 278 -2.44 13.41 9.98
C TYR A 278 -2.05 13.66 8.53
N TYR A 279 -1.71 14.89 8.19
CA TYR A 279 -1.24 15.27 6.85
C TYR A 279 -0.07 16.26 6.98
N SER A 280 0.76 16.35 5.93
CA SER A 280 1.89 17.28 5.88
C SER A 280 1.61 18.36 4.84
N THR A 281 1.96 19.60 5.15
CA THR A 281 1.86 20.72 4.19
C THR A 281 2.85 20.59 3.03
N ASN A 282 3.88 19.75 3.19
CA ASN A 282 4.89 19.48 2.17
C ASN A 282 4.61 18.17 1.42
N ASP A 283 3.48 17.51 1.68
CA ASP A 283 3.06 16.33 0.94
C ASP A 283 2.64 16.75 -0.47
N LEU A 284 3.17 16.07 -1.49
CA LEU A 284 2.81 16.30 -2.89
C LEU A 284 1.78 15.28 -3.40
N ILE A 285 1.26 14.42 -2.53
CA ILE A 285 0.24 13.41 -2.85
C ILE A 285 -1.12 13.81 -2.27
N ASP A 286 -1.14 14.34 -1.04
CA ASP A 286 -2.36 14.71 -0.29
C ASP A 286 -2.77 16.18 -0.40
#